data_AF-A0A930DNM8-F1
#
_entry.id   AF-A0A930DNM8-F1
#
_cell.length_a   1.000
_cell.length_b   1.000
_cell.length_c   1.000
_cell.angle_alpha   90.00
_cell.angle_beta   90.00
_cell.angle_gamma   90.00
#
_symmetry.space_group_name_H-M   'P 1'
#
loop_
_entity.id
_entity.type
_entity.pdbx_description
1 polymer ?
#
loop_
_entity_poly.entity_id
_entity_poly.type
_entity_poly.pdbx_seq_one_letter_code
_entity_poly.pdbx_strand_id
1 'polypeptide(L)' 'MKLQDKKKIADEADMIINGYAFTKKEDKVFVVHLESFHHVAVIFHDTIIETNMDEIECQIVLDYYHKNKEFLEKNYAEVL' A
#
# COMPACT_ATOMS: atom_id res chain seq x y z
N MET A 1 3.69 -11.67 -11.63
CA MET A 1 2.24 -11.36 -11.57
C MET A 1 1.63 -11.29 -12.98
N LYS A 2 0.43 -11.85 -13.23
CA LYS A 2 -0.25 -11.72 -14.53
C LYS A 2 -0.98 -10.37 -14.62
N LEU A 3 -1.27 -9.88 -15.83
CA LEU A 3 -1.97 -8.60 -16.04
C LEU A 3 -3.34 -8.55 -15.34
N GLN A 4 -4.08 -9.67 -15.34
CA GLN A 4 -5.37 -9.76 -14.66
C GLN A 4 -5.24 -9.59 -13.14
N ASP A 5 -4.17 -10.13 -12.54
CA ASP A 5 -3.89 -9.98 -11.12
C ASP A 5 -3.53 -8.52 -10.79
N LYS A 6 -2.67 -7.89 -11.61
CA LYS A 6 -2.32 -6.46 -11.46
C LYS A 6 -3.56 -5.59 -11.46
N LYS A 7 -4.47 -5.82 -12.41
CA LYS A 7 -5.72 -5.05 -12.52
C LYS A 7 -6.56 -5.21 -11.26
N LYS A 8 -6.74 -6.44 -10.78
CA LYS A 8 -7.51 -6.69 -9.56
C LYS A 8 -6.93 -5.96 -8.34
N ILE A 9 -5.60 -6.00 -8.17
CA ILE A 9 -4.92 -5.32 -7.06
C ILE A 9 -5.05 -3.81 -7.18
N ALA A 10 -4.91 -3.26 -8.39
CA ALA A 10 -5.10 -1.84 -8.63
C ALA A 10 -6.56 -1.39 -8.39
N ASP A 11 -7.53 -2.18 -8.82
CA ASP A 11 -8.97 -1.90 -8.61
C ASP A 11 -9.35 -1.95 -7.11
N GLU A 12 -8.65 -2.77 -6.30
CA GLU A 12 -8.83 -2.88 -4.85
C GLU A 12 -8.00 -1.88 -4.01
N ALA A 13 -7.08 -1.14 -4.63
CA ALA A 13 -6.19 -0.23 -3.92
C ALA A 13 -6.93 1.04 -3.49
N ASP A 14 -6.73 1.47 -2.25
CA ASP A 14 -7.21 2.77 -1.76
C ASP A 14 -6.33 3.91 -2.29
N MET A 15 -5.05 3.61 -2.58
CA MET A 15 -4.08 4.58 -3.08
C MET A 15 -3.01 3.89 -3.93
N ILE A 16 -2.58 4.52 -5.04
CA ILE A 16 -1.48 4.03 -5.87
C ILE A 16 -0.46 5.15 -6.08
N ILE A 17 0.81 4.91 -5.73
CA ILE A 17 1.90 5.88 -5.87
C ILE A 17 3.11 5.19 -6.51
N ASN A 18 3.57 5.71 -7.65
CA ASN A 18 4.75 5.20 -8.36
C ASN A 18 4.78 3.66 -8.53
N GLY A 19 3.62 3.07 -8.85
CA GLY A 19 3.46 1.62 -9.01
C GLY A 19 3.24 0.83 -7.71
N TYR A 20 3.36 1.43 -6.54
CA TYR A 20 2.97 0.80 -5.27
C TYR A 20 1.47 1.01 -5.01
N ALA A 21 0.72 -0.08 -4.96
CA ALA A 21 -0.67 -0.11 -4.54
C ALA A 21 -0.76 -0.31 -3.03
N PHE A 22 -1.44 0.61 -2.34
CA PHE A 22 -1.70 0.59 -0.90
C PHE A 22 -3.19 0.28 -0.66
N THR A 23 -3.46 -0.73 0.15
CA THR A 23 -4.82 -1.14 0.52
C THR A 23 -4.91 -1.23 2.05
N LYS A 24 -5.77 -0.42 2.66
CA LYS A 24 -6.02 -0.43 4.10
C LYS A 24 -7.08 -1.47 4.45
N LYS A 25 -6.75 -2.36 5.38
CA LYS A 25 -7.68 -3.31 5.99
C LYS A 25 -7.49 -3.27 7.49
N GLU A 26 -8.52 -2.79 8.19
CA GLU A 26 -8.46 -2.55 9.64
C GLU A 26 -7.27 -1.62 9.98
N ASP A 27 -6.38 -2.07 10.86
CA ASP A 27 -5.21 -1.31 11.33
C ASP A 27 -3.94 -1.56 10.48
N LYS A 28 -4.06 -2.33 9.39
CA LYS A 28 -2.94 -2.70 8.51
C LYS A 28 -3.08 -2.08 7.14
N VAL A 29 -1.94 -1.76 6.54
CA VAL A 29 -1.85 -1.35 5.14
C VAL A 29 -1.00 -2.36 4.38
N PHE A 30 -1.61 -2.94 3.36
CA PHE A 30 -0.97 -3.89 2.45
C PHE A 30 -0.41 -3.13 1.27
N VAL A 31 0.85 -3.37 0.94
CA VAL A 31 1.56 -2.72 -0.16
C VAL A 31 1.97 -3.77 -1.17
N VAL A 32 1.65 -3.53 -2.45
CA VAL A 32 2.06 -4.38 -3.57
C VAL A 32 2.66 -3.51 -4.66
N HIS A 33 3.88 -3.83 -5.09
CA HIS A 33 4.45 -3.21 -6.28
C HIS A 33 3.87 -3.85 -7.55
N LEU A 34 3.14 -3.07 -8.33
CA LEU A 34 2.42 -3.55 -9.51
C LEU A 34 3.35 -3.98 -10.65
N GLU A 35 4.58 -3.46 -10.73
CA GLU A 35 5.52 -3.78 -11.81
C GLU A 35 6.55 -4.85 -11.47
N SER A 36 6.84 -5.08 -10.17
CA SER A 36 7.73 -6.16 -9.74
C SER A 36 6.97 -7.49 -9.62
N PHE A 37 7.69 -8.60 -9.76
CA PHE A 37 7.05 -9.91 -9.81
C PHE A 37 6.37 -10.31 -8.51
N HIS A 38 6.85 -9.88 -7.32
CA HIS A 38 6.21 -10.17 -6.03
C HIS A 38 6.66 -9.23 -4.87
N HIS A 39 7.05 -7.97 -5.11
CA HIS A 39 7.46 -7.10 -3.99
C HIS A 39 6.24 -6.67 -3.19
N VAL A 40 6.20 -7.08 -1.92
CA VAL A 40 5.07 -6.85 -1.02
C VAL A 40 5.55 -6.45 0.36
N ALA A 41 4.77 -5.62 1.03
CA ALA A 41 4.99 -5.24 2.42
C ALA A 41 3.67 -5.12 3.18
N VAL A 42 3.72 -5.29 4.50
CA VAL A 42 2.62 -5.03 5.43
C VAL A 42 3.08 -3.99 6.43
N ILE A 43 2.36 -2.87 6.48
CA ILE A 43 2.58 -1.78 7.43
C ILE A 43 1.56 -1.91 8.57
N PHE A 44 2.03 -1.83 9.80
CA PHE A 44 1.21 -1.80 11.02
C PHE A 44 1.80 -0.77 11.98
N HIS A 45 0.97 0.13 12.51
CA HIS A 45 1.40 1.25 13.36
C HIS A 45 2.65 1.97 12.81
N ASP A 46 2.55 2.46 11.57
CA ASP A 46 3.60 3.25 10.91
C ASP A 46 4.93 2.49 10.67
N THR A 47 4.96 1.17 10.83
CA THR A 47 6.17 0.34 10.65
C THR A 47 5.89 -0.84 9.72
N ILE A 48 6.84 -1.20 8.85
CA ILE A 48 6.78 -2.45 8.08
C ILE A 48 7.06 -3.63 9.02
N ILE A 49 6.11 -4.56 9.14
CA ILE A 49 6.22 -5.75 9.99
C ILE A 49 6.53 -7.03 9.20
N GLU A 50 6.25 -7.04 7.90
CA GLU A 50 6.51 -8.16 7.01
C GLU A 50 6.78 -7.62 5.59
N THR A 51 7.85 -8.11 4.95
CA THR A 51 8.24 -7.68 3.61
C THR A 51 9.23 -8.66 2.99
N ASN A 52 9.30 -8.69 1.66
CA ASN A 52 10.38 -9.32 0.90
C ASN A 52 11.21 -8.31 0.09
N MET A 53 10.99 -7.02 0.33
CA MET A 53 11.75 -5.91 -0.25
C MET A 53 13.08 -5.72 0.50
N ASP A 54 14.07 -5.12 -0.17
CA ASP A 54 15.31 -4.70 0.50
C ASP A 54 15.11 -3.44 1.36
N GLU A 55 16.12 -3.08 2.15
CA GLU A 55 16.05 -1.95 3.07
C GLU A 55 15.83 -0.60 2.37
N ILE A 56 16.36 -0.42 1.16
CA ILE A 56 16.23 0.82 0.39
C ILE A 56 14.79 0.97 -0.09
N GLU A 57 14.24 -0.11 -0.65
CA GLU A 57 12.86 -0.14 -1.12
C GLU A 57 11.87 0.00 0.05
N CYS A 58 12.14 -0.62 1.20
CA CYS A 58 11.36 -0.41 2.42
C CYS A 58 11.29 1.06 2.82
N GLN A 59 12.42 1.78 2.77
CA GLN A 59 12.45 3.20 3.07
C GLN A 59 11.61 4.02 2.07
N ILE A 60 11.69 3.70 0.78
CA ILE A 60 10.89 4.36 -0.27
C ILE A 60 9.39 4.15 0.00
N VAL A 61 8.98 2.92 0.33
CA VAL A 61 7.57 2.59 0.63
C VAL A 61 7.08 3.33 1.88
N LEU A 62 7.87 3.35 2.95
CA LEU A 62 7.53 4.09 4.17
C LEU A 62 7.44 5.59 3.91
N ASP A 63 8.36 6.16 3.14
CA ASP A 63 8.31 7.56 2.74
C ASP A 63 7.02 7.91 1.99
N TYR A 64 6.61 7.07 1.04
CA TYR A 64 5.34 7.26 0.33
C TYR A 64 4.15 7.15 1.27
N TYR A 65 4.13 6.13 2.14
CA TYR A 65 3.06 5.94 3.10
C TYR A 65 2.95 7.12 4.07
N HIS A 66 4.02 7.54 4.74
CA HIS A 66 3.97 8.63 5.72
C HIS A 66 3.55 9.97 5.13
N LYS A 67 3.98 10.26 3.89
CA LYS A 67 3.62 11.51 3.20
C LYS A 67 2.15 11.56 2.76
N ASN A 68 1.47 10.41 2.68
CA ASN A 68 0.15 10.30 2.04
C ASN A 68 -0.89 9.52 2.88
N LYS A 69 -0.56 9.09 4.10
CA LYS A 69 -1.44 8.21 4.90
C LYS A 69 -2.81 8.82 5.23
N GLU A 70 -2.93 10.14 5.19
CA GLU A 70 -4.21 10.85 5.33
C GLU A 70 -5.24 10.44 4.27
N PHE A 71 -4.81 10.05 3.07
CA PHE A 71 -5.71 9.58 2.01
C PHE A 71 -6.20 8.15 2.22
N LEU A 72 -5.57 7.39 3.13
CA LEU A 72 -6.01 6.05 3.54
C LEU A 72 -7.02 6.11 4.70
N GLU A 73 -7.22 7.27 5.32
CA GLU A 73 -8.23 7.46 6.35
C GLU A 73 -9.58 7.73 5.69
N LYS A 74 -10.52 6.79 5.83
CA LYS A 74 -11.91 7.05 5.44
C LYS A 74 -12.46 8.09 6.39
N ASN A 75 -12.49 9.34 5.94
CA ASN A 75 -13.35 10.36 6.55
C ASN A 75 -14.79 9.87 6.39
N TYR A 76 -15.34 9.27 7.44
CA TYR A 76 -16.78 9.18 7.61
C TYR A 76 -17.27 10.61 7.79
N ALA A 77 -17.47 11.32 6.68
CA ALA A 77 -18.40 12.43 6.70
C ALA A 77 -19.77 11.79 6.99
N GLU A 78 -20.14 11.74 8.27
CA GLU A 78 -21.53 11.55 8.65
C GLU A 78 -22.31 12.67 7.96
N VAL A 79 -23.04 12.31 6.91
CA VAL A 79 -24.12 13.14 6.41
C VAL A 79 -25.19 13.07 7.50
N LEU A 80 -25.14 14.04 8.43
CA LEU A 80 -26.19 14.31 9.42
C LEU A 80 -27.49 14.74 8.73
#